data_AF-A0A0E3WF24-F1
#
_entry.id   AF-A0A0E3WF24-F1
#
_cell.length_a   1.000
_cell.length_b   1.000
_cell.length_c   1.000
_cell.angle_alpha   90.00
_cell.angle_beta   90.00
_cell.angle_gamma   90.00
#
_symmetry.space_group_name_H-M   'P 1'
#
loop_
_entity.id
_entity.type
_entity.pdbx_description
1 polymer ?
#
loop_
_entity_poly.entity_id
_entity_poly.type
_entity_poly.pdbx_seq_one_letter_code
_entity_poly.pdbx_strand_id
1 'polypeptide(L)'
;MLIKEFCAENLTDLPNLTAAEIRRVELCDNLAQGGTTPSYGVLKEAAHYLHEKGISLATMIRPRGGNFVYNDIELRVMEEDILKAVELESDSLVLGLLTEENELDTEGIEQLLPATQGLPLVFHMAFDLIPMEQQKTAMDKLIDYGFVRILLHGSAQRHDIFENVTHIKELVDYADHRIEIMMGGGVTADNCHKLASLTGTNIVHGTKI
;
A
#
# COMPACT_ATOMS: atom_id res chain seq x y z
N MET A 1 -17.83 -9.43 -3.69
CA MET A 1 -18.00 -8.35 -2.70
C MET A 1 -16.69 -7.57 -2.69
N LEU A 2 -16.73 -6.23 -2.76
CA LEU A 2 -15.51 -5.43 -2.76
C LEU A 2 -14.89 -5.35 -1.36
N ILE A 3 -13.56 -5.38 -1.30
CA ILE A 3 -12.79 -5.03 -0.11
C ILE A 3 -12.31 -3.59 -0.33
N LYS A 4 -12.85 -2.66 0.46
CA LYS A 4 -12.50 -1.24 0.38
C LYS A 4 -11.47 -0.87 1.44
N GLU A 5 -10.40 -0.23 1.00
CA GLU A 5 -9.37 0.39 1.83
C GLU A 5 -9.44 1.92 1.70
N PHE A 6 -9.79 2.59 2.79
CA PHE A 6 -9.81 4.04 2.84
C PHE A 6 -8.41 4.58 3.12
N CYS A 7 -7.91 5.49 2.28
CA CYS A 7 -6.64 6.17 2.49
C CYS A 7 -6.88 7.40 3.37
N ALA A 8 -6.37 7.39 4.61
CA ALA A 8 -6.58 8.44 5.58
C ALA A 8 -5.32 9.31 5.76
N GLU A 9 -5.53 10.63 5.90
CA GLU A 9 -4.53 11.54 6.46
C GLU A 9 -4.85 11.78 7.93
N ASN A 10 -3.99 11.31 8.82
CA ASN A 10 -4.20 11.36 10.27
C ASN A 10 -5.55 10.72 10.66
N LEU A 11 -6.21 11.26 11.69
CA LEU A 11 -7.40 10.68 12.32
C LEU A 11 -8.70 11.44 12.03
N THR A 12 -8.64 12.53 11.26
CA THR A 12 -9.73 13.50 11.09
C THR A 12 -11.03 12.86 10.59
N ASP A 13 -10.93 11.97 9.60
CA ASP A 13 -12.09 11.38 8.93
C ASP A 13 -12.46 9.98 9.45
N LEU A 14 -11.63 9.38 10.32
CA LEU A 14 -11.88 8.05 10.89
C LEU A 14 -13.24 7.94 11.63
N PRO A 15 -13.75 8.99 12.31
CA PRO A 15 -15.06 8.95 12.93
C PRO A 15 -16.22 8.62 11.98
N ASN A 16 -16.10 8.98 10.70
CA ASN A 16 -17.14 8.79 9.71
C ASN A 16 -17.19 7.36 9.15
N LEU A 17 -16.17 6.54 9.40
CA LEU A 17 -16.05 5.20 8.82
C LEU A 17 -16.90 4.17 9.56
N THR A 18 -17.37 3.14 8.84
CA THR A 18 -18.03 1.98 9.45
C THR A 18 -17.44 0.68 8.91
N ALA A 19 -17.34 -0.36 9.74
CA ALA A 19 -16.80 -1.66 9.31
C ALA A 19 -17.70 -2.39 8.28
N ALA A 20 -18.94 -1.94 8.11
CA ALA A 20 -19.83 -2.44 7.06
C ALA A 20 -19.43 -1.90 5.67
N GLU A 21 -18.83 -0.72 5.61
CA GLU A 21 -18.48 -0.03 4.36
C GLU A 21 -16.98 -0.12 4.06
N ILE A 22 -16.14 0.07 5.07
CA ILE A 22 -14.68 0.11 4.95
C ILE A 22 -14.08 -1.03 5.77
N ARG A 23 -13.35 -1.93 5.09
CA ARG A 23 -12.75 -3.09 5.76
C ARG A 23 -11.38 -2.76 6.35
N ARG A 24 -10.68 -1.81 5.74
CA ARG A 24 -9.32 -1.44 6.12
C ARG A 24 -9.07 0.05 5.92
N VAL A 25 -8.16 0.61 6.70
CA VAL A 25 -7.65 1.96 6.52
C VAL A 25 -6.15 1.88 6.27
N GLU A 26 -5.68 2.52 5.21
CA GLU A 26 -4.27 2.89 5.10
C GLU A 26 -4.08 4.22 5.85
N LEU A 27 -3.28 4.20 6.91
CA LEU A 27 -2.99 5.38 7.73
C LEU A 27 -1.67 6.01 7.30
N CYS A 28 -1.79 7.24 6.83
CA CYS A 28 -0.69 8.08 6.36
C CYS A 28 -0.76 9.45 7.05
N ASP A 29 0.32 10.21 6.91
CA ASP A 29 0.28 11.68 6.94
C ASP A 29 0.74 12.24 5.58
N ASN A 30 0.63 13.55 5.36
CA ASN A 30 1.19 14.24 4.19
C ASN A 30 0.78 13.62 2.83
N LEU A 31 -0.53 13.44 2.61
CA LEU A 31 -1.08 12.95 1.35
C LEU A 31 -0.78 13.88 0.17
N ALA A 32 -0.51 15.16 0.43
CA ALA A 32 0.00 16.09 -0.58
C ALA A 32 1.31 15.62 -1.25
N GLN A 33 2.10 14.78 -0.57
CA GLN A 33 3.32 14.15 -1.08
C GLN A 33 3.13 12.65 -1.39
N GLY A 34 1.88 12.18 -1.43
CA GLY A 34 1.53 10.79 -1.67
C GLY A 34 1.60 9.89 -0.44
N GLY A 35 1.63 10.45 0.77
CA GLY A 35 1.65 9.69 2.02
C GLY A 35 3.07 9.50 2.57
N THR A 36 3.24 9.78 3.86
CA THR A 36 4.43 9.46 4.68
C THR A 36 4.01 8.77 5.97
N THR A 37 4.97 8.19 6.69
CA THR A 37 4.72 7.62 8.02
C THR A 37 4.02 8.65 8.92
N PRO A 38 2.88 8.33 9.55
CA PRO A 38 2.22 9.23 10.50
C PRO A 38 3.02 9.33 11.81
N SER A 39 2.78 10.38 12.59
CA SER A 39 3.42 10.49 13.91
C SER A 39 3.03 9.35 14.86
N TYR A 40 3.90 9.01 15.81
CA TYR A 40 3.66 7.97 16.81
C TYR A 40 2.31 8.12 17.54
N GLY A 41 1.95 9.35 17.94
CA GLY A 41 0.68 9.61 18.61
C GLY A 41 -0.53 9.35 17.72
N VAL A 42 -0.45 9.72 16.44
CA VAL A 42 -1.51 9.44 15.46
C VAL A 42 -1.67 7.95 15.25
N LEU A 43 -0.56 7.23 15.07
CA LEU A 43 -0.57 5.78 14.88
C LEU A 43 -1.20 5.05 16.07
N LYS A 44 -0.77 5.39 17.28
CA LYS A 44 -1.28 4.77 18.52
C LYS A 44 -2.79 4.97 18.69
N GLU A 45 -3.27 6.20 18.53
CA GLU A 45 -4.70 6.50 18.72
C GLU A 45 -5.54 5.92 17.58
N ALA A 46 -5.04 5.92 16.35
CA ALA A 46 -5.73 5.34 15.20
C ALA A 46 -5.84 3.81 15.30
N ALA A 47 -4.79 3.11 15.75
CA ALA A 47 -4.82 1.67 15.97
C ALA A 47 -5.94 1.30 16.95
N HIS A 48 -5.93 1.90 18.13
CA HIS A 48 -6.98 1.71 19.14
C HIS A 48 -8.38 1.99 18.58
N TYR A 49 -8.56 3.16 17.96
CA TYR A 49 -9.86 3.60 17.44
C TYR A 49 -10.41 2.71 16.32
N LEU A 50 -9.56 2.25 15.40
CA LEU A 50 -9.98 1.41 14.27
C LEU A 50 -10.29 -0.02 14.72
N HIS A 51 -9.48 -0.57 15.64
CA HIS A 51 -9.72 -1.89 16.20
C HIS A 51 -11.02 -1.95 17.01
N GLU A 52 -11.34 -0.91 17.80
CA GLU A 52 -12.66 -0.78 18.48
C GLU A 52 -13.83 -0.84 17.49
N LYS A 53 -13.64 -0.32 16.27
CA LYS A 53 -14.64 -0.35 15.19
C LYS A 53 -14.61 -1.63 14.36
N GLY A 54 -13.65 -2.53 14.58
CA GLY A 54 -13.46 -3.74 13.79
C GLY A 54 -12.90 -3.50 12.38
N ILE A 55 -12.18 -2.40 12.18
CA ILE A 55 -11.54 -2.02 10.92
C ILE A 55 -10.03 -2.28 11.05
N SER A 56 -9.43 -2.95 10.05
CA SER A 56 -7.99 -3.21 10.06
C SER A 56 -7.19 -1.97 9.70
N LEU A 57 -5.96 -1.87 10.23
CA LEU A 57 -5.02 -0.77 10.03
C LEU A 57 -3.81 -1.22 9.20
N ALA A 58 -3.57 -0.56 8.07
CA ALA A 58 -2.33 -0.64 7.30
C ALA A 58 -1.52 0.64 7.53
N THR A 59 -0.31 0.53 8.05
CA THR A 59 0.52 1.71 8.36
C THR A 59 1.51 1.98 7.25
N MET A 60 1.50 3.21 6.73
CA MET A 60 2.51 3.68 5.80
C MET A 60 3.88 3.76 6.48
N ILE A 61 4.89 3.18 5.84
CA ILE A 61 6.31 3.27 6.22
C ILE A 61 7.02 3.96 5.06
N ARG A 62 7.11 5.28 5.15
CA ARG A 62 7.71 6.11 4.11
C ARG A 62 8.29 7.38 4.73
N PRO A 63 9.63 7.52 4.80
CA PRO A 63 10.28 8.53 5.63
C PRO A 63 10.15 9.95 5.03
N ARG A 64 9.84 10.06 3.73
CA ARG A 64 9.66 11.33 3.01
C ARG A 64 8.90 11.13 1.69
N GLY A 65 8.44 12.25 1.12
CA GLY A 65 7.98 12.31 -0.26
C GLY A 65 9.11 12.14 -1.29
N GLY A 66 8.76 12.32 -2.57
CA GLY A 66 9.70 12.19 -3.68
C GLY A 66 9.89 10.74 -4.14
N ASN A 67 11.14 10.37 -4.40
CA ASN A 67 11.52 9.05 -4.94
C ASN A 67 11.38 7.93 -3.89
N PHE A 68 11.66 6.69 -4.32
CA PHE A 68 11.68 5.49 -3.49
C PHE A 68 13.09 4.87 -3.39
N VAL A 69 14.12 5.66 -3.71
CA VAL A 69 15.53 5.28 -3.58
C VAL A 69 16.01 5.85 -2.25
N TYR A 70 16.23 4.97 -1.27
CA TYR A 70 16.55 5.37 0.09
C TYR A 70 18.03 5.15 0.39
N ASN A 71 18.64 6.10 1.10
CA ASN A 71 19.99 5.90 1.63
C ASN A 71 19.94 5.18 2.99
N ASP A 72 21.10 4.75 3.50
CA ASP A 72 21.22 4.01 4.76
C ASP A 72 20.59 4.73 5.97
N ILE A 73 20.62 6.07 6.00
CA ILE A 73 20.02 6.84 7.10
C ILE A 73 18.49 6.75 7.00
N GLU A 74 17.94 6.87 5.80
CA GLU A 74 16.50 6.76 5.55
C GLU A 74 15.98 5.34 5.81
N LEU A 75 16.74 4.31 5.46
CA LEU A 75 16.41 2.92 5.81
C LEU A 75 16.36 2.70 7.32
N ARG A 76 17.28 3.30 8.09
CA ARG A 76 17.22 3.24 9.56
C ARG A 76 16.00 3.96 10.14
N VAL A 77 15.54 5.04 9.51
CA VAL A 77 14.28 5.70 9.91
C VAL A 77 13.10 4.75 9.67
N MET A 78 13.05 4.12 8.50
CA MET A 78 12.01 3.14 8.17
C MET A 78 12.00 1.95 9.14
N GLU A 79 13.18 1.43 9.50
CA GLU A 79 13.32 0.35 10.47
C GLU A 79 12.73 0.72 11.84
N GLU A 80 13.06 1.90 12.37
CA GLU A 80 12.50 2.36 13.66
C GLU A 80 10.98 2.56 13.57
N ASP A 81 10.49 3.16 12.49
CA ASP A 81 9.05 3.35 12.27
C ASP A 81 8.30 2.01 12.17
N ILE A 82 8.90 0.99 11.54
CA ILE A 82 8.37 -0.38 11.49
C ILE A 82 8.26 -0.95 12.90
N LEU A 83 9.32 -0.85 13.71
CA LEU A 83 9.30 -1.36 15.09
C LEU A 83 8.20 -0.70 15.91
N LYS A 84 7.97 0.61 15.72
CA LYS A 84 6.88 1.34 16.39
C LYS A 84 5.51 0.92 15.88
N ALA A 85 5.34 0.67 14.59
CA ALA A 85 4.09 0.19 14.04
C ALA A 85 3.74 -1.23 14.55
N VAL A 86 4.74 -2.12 14.64
CA VAL A 86 4.55 -3.45 15.24
C VAL A 86 4.19 -3.34 16.73
N GLU A 87 4.91 -2.51 17.49
CA GLU A 87 4.64 -2.26 18.92
C GLU A 87 3.21 -1.75 19.16
N LEU A 88 2.68 -0.96 18.23
CA LEU A 88 1.35 -0.36 18.27
C LEU A 88 0.27 -1.20 17.58
N GLU A 89 0.56 -2.47 17.31
CA GLU A 89 -0.39 -3.47 16.80
C GLU A 89 -0.98 -3.13 15.41
N SER A 90 -0.21 -2.49 14.52
CA SER A 90 -0.60 -2.36 13.11
C SER A 90 -0.89 -3.73 12.49
N ASP A 91 -1.97 -3.85 11.71
CA ASP A 91 -2.34 -5.13 11.07
C ASP A 91 -1.52 -5.44 9.81
N SER A 92 -0.95 -4.41 9.18
CA SER A 92 -0.07 -4.54 8.02
C SER A 92 0.82 -3.32 7.84
N LEU A 93 1.92 -3.48 7.12
CA LEU A 93 2.88 -2.42 6.81
C LEU A 93 2.89 -2.15 5.31
N VAL A 94 2.87 -0.88 4.94
CA VAL A 94 2.86 -0.43 3.54
C VAL A 94 4.17 0.28 3.23
N LEU A 95 4.93 -0.22 2.27
CA LEU A 95 6.25 0.30 1.92
C LEU A 95 6.57 0.03 0.45
N GLY A 96 7.62 0.65 -0.07
CA GLY A 96 8.20 0.26 -1.35
C GLY A 96 9.52 0.95 -1.58
N LEU A 97 10.50 0.16 -2.01
CA LEU A 97 11.88 0.56 -2.16
C LEU A 97 12.33 0.18 -3.56
N LEU A 98 12.96 1.12 -4.25
CA LEU A 98 13.45 0.94 -5.61
C LEU A 98 14.91 1.38 -5.73
N THR A 99 15.61 0.84 -6.71
CA THR A 99 16.92 1.32 -7.15
C THR A 99 16.80 2.56 -8.05
N GLU A 100 17.92 3.20 -8.39
CA GLU A 100 17.94 4.33 -9.33
C GLU A 100 17.42 3.96 -10.73
N GLU A 101 17.51 2.68 -11.09
CA GLU A 101 17.01 2.10 -12.33
C GLU A 101 15.51 1.75 -12.28
N ASN A 102 14.83 2.03 -11.16
CA ASN A 102 13.45 1.63 -10.86
C ASN A 102 13.24 0.10 -10.83
N GLU A 103 14.25 -0.64 -10.38
CA GLU A 103 14.09 -2.05 -10.03
C GLU A 103 13.78 -2.19 -8.54
N LEU A 104 13.31 -3.35 -8.08
CA LEU A 104 13.15 -3.58 -6.64
C LEU A 104 14.50 -3.51 -5.93
N ASP A 105 14.58 -2.69 -4.88
CA ASP A 105 15.71 -2.70 -3.97
C ASP A 105 15.60 -3.90 -3.01
N THR A 106 16.13 -5.03 -3.46
CA THR A 106 16.11 -6.28 -2.70
C THR A 106 16.95 -6.22 -1.44
N GLU A 107 18.08 -5.50 -1.46
CA GLU A 107 18.95 -5.36 -0.30
C GLU A 107 18.26 -4.54 0.80
N GLY A 108 17.63 -3.42 0.43
CA GLY A 108 16.85 -2.60 1.35
C GLY A 108 15.65 -3.35 1.93
N ILE A 109 14.93 -4.14 1.12
CA ILE A 109 13.83 -5.00 1.61
C ILE A 109 14.37 -6.01 2.64
N GLU A 110 15.41 -6.76 2.30
CA GLU A 110 16.01 -7.77 3.17
C GLU A 110 16.51 -7.19 4.50
N GLN A 111 17.05 -5.97 4.48
CA GLN A 111 17.44 -5.25 5.68
C GLN A 111 16.25 -4.97 6.61
N LEU A 112 15.10 -4.59 6.06
CA LEU A 112 13.92 -4.21 6.85
C LEU A 112 13.07 -5.40 7.31
N LEU A 113 13.12 -6.52 6.59
CA LEU A 113 12.29 -7.70 6.87
C LEU A 113 12.32 -8.17 8.33
N PRO A 114 13.46 -8.28 9.02
CA PRO A 114 13.49 -8.71 10.42
C PRO A 114 12.65 -7.82 11.36
N ALA A 115 12.64 -6.50 11.13
CA ALA A 115 11.92 -5.54 11.96
C ALA A 115 10.39 -5.70 11.83
N THR A 116 9.91 -6.22 10.70
CA THR A 116 8.47 -6.42 10.44
C THR A 116 7.84 -7.49 11.32
N GLN A 117 8.65 -8.37 11.93
CA GLN A 117 8.22 -9.44 12.83
C GLN A 117 7.12 -10.34 12.23
N GLY A 118 7.10 -10.46 10.89
CA GLY A 118 6.14 -11.29 10.16
C GLY A 118 4.76 -10.65 9.96
N LEU A 119 4.60 -9.36 10.24
CA LEU A 119 3.38 -8.65 9.85
C LEU A 119 3.18 -8.70 8.33
N PRO A 120 1.92 -8.79 7.85
CA PRO A 120 1.62 -8.71 6.43
C PRO A 120 2.17 -7.43 5.78
N LEU A 121 2.84 -7.58 4.63
CA LEU A 121 3.44 -6.46 3.90
C LEU A 121 2.66 -6.13 2.62
N VAL A 122 2.55 -4.83 2.33
CA VAL A 122 1.93 -4.30 1.11
C VAL A 122 2.96 -3.47 0.36
N PHE A 123 3.19 -3.78 -0.92
CA PHE A 123 4.05 -2.95 -1.76
C PHE A 123 3.23 -1.85 -2.41
N HIS A 124 3.54 -0.59 -2.12
CA HIS A 124 2.72 0.54 -2.56
C HIS A 124 2.96 0.97 -4.02
N MET A 125 2.40 2.11 -4.42
CA MET A 125 2.45 2.66 -5.79
C MET A 125 3.86 2.88 -6.38
N ALA A 126 4.95 2.68 -5.63
CA ALA A 126 6.27 2.51 -6.22
C ALA A 126 6.30 1.40 -7.28
N PHE A 127 5.42 0.39 -7.19
CA PHE A 127 5.31 -0.66 -8.20
C PHE A 127 5.09 -0.11 -9.61
N ASP A 128 4.33 0.97 -9.73
CA ASP A 128 4.01 1.60 -11.01
C ASP A 128 5.24 2.22 -11.71
N LEU A 129 6.32 2.51 -10.96
CA LEU A 129 7.56 3.03 -11.53
C LEU A 129 8.46 1.93 -12.10
N ILE A 130 8.25 0.67 -11.70
CA ILE A 130 8.99 -0.46 -12.24
C ILE A 130 8.67 -0.60 -13.73
N PRO A 131 9.68 -0.75 -14.62
CA PRO A 131 9.45 -0.97 -16.04
C PRO A 131 8.46 -2.11 -16.27
N MET A 132 7.49 -1.90 -17.17
CA MET A 132 6.35 -2.83 -17.36
C MET A 132 6.80 -4.27 -17.66
N GLU A 133 7.88 -4.43 -18.42
CA GLU A 133 8.48 -5.71 -18.76
C GLU A 133 9.09 -6.45 -17.55
N GLN A 134 9.42 -5.72 -16.47
CA GLN A 134 9.99 -6.27 -15.25
C GLN A 134 8.96 -6.49 -14.13
N GLN A 135 7.76 -5.90 -14.23
CA GLN A 135 6.76 -5.93 -13.16
C GLN A 135 6.33 -7.36 -12.74
N LYS A 136 6.27 -8.31 -13.68
CA LYS A 136 5.96 -9.72 -13.37
C LYS A 136 7.06 -10.37 -12.54
N THR A 137 8.32 -10.16 -12.91
CA THR A 137 9.48 -10.63 -12.14
C THR A 137 9.55 -9.96 -10.76
N ALA A 138 9.26 -8.66 -10.69
CA ALA A 138 9.18 -7.94 -9.42
C ALA A 138 8.09 -8.51 -8.51
N MET A 139 6.92 -8.82 -9.07
CA MET A 139 5.83 -9.48 -8.34
C MET A 139 6.25 -10.83 -7.76
N ASP A 140 6.94 -11.68 -8.54
CA ASP A 140 7.42 -12.97 -8.04
C ASP A 140 8.41 -12.79 -6.86
N LYS A 141 9.33 -11.83 -6.94
CA LYS A 141 10.22 -11.49 -5.81
C LYS A 141 9.46 -11.01 -4.58
N LEU A 142 8.44 -10.16 -4.76
CA LEU A 142 7.61 -9.68 -3.64
C LEU A 142 6.89 -10.85 -2.95
N ILE A 143 6.39 -11.82 -3.72
CA ILE A 143 5.81 -13.06 -3.18
C ILE A 143 6.85 -13.82 -2.35
N ASP A 144 8.08 -13.98 -2.87
CA ASP A 144 9.16 -14.69 -2.16
C ASP A 144 9.55 -14.00 -0.85
N TYR A 145 9.48 -12.66 -0.79
CA TYR A 145 9.67 -11.88 0.43
C TYR A 145 8.46 -11.86 1.37
N GLY A 146 7.36 -12.51 1.00
CA GLY A 146 6.15 -12.63 1.83
C GLY A 146 5.21 -11.43 1.78
N PHE A 147 5.33 -10.56 0.77
CA PHE A 147 4.32 -9.53 0.55
C PHE A 147 2.97 -10.17 0.21
N VAL A 148 1.91 -9.66 0.86
CA VAL A 148 0.56 -10.19 0.70
C VAL A 148 -0.24 -9.41 -0.34
N ARG A 149 0.18 -8.19 -0.67
CA ARG A 149 -0.54 -7.30 -1.58
C ARG A 149 0.37 -6.31 -2.30
N ILE A 150 -0.04 -5.92 -3.52
CA ILE A 150 0.52 -4.79 -4.28
C ILE A 150 -0.59 -3.77 -4.50
N LEU A 151 -0.35 -2.51 -4.12
CA LEU A 151 -1.16 -1.35 -4.48
C LEU A 151 -0.59 -0.70 -5.74
N LEU A 152 -1.40 -0.59 -6.79
CA LEU A 152 -0.97 -0.05 -8.08
C LEU A 152 -2.07 0.76 -8.79
N HIS A 153 -1.64 1.67 -9.64
CA HIS A 153 -2.47 2.37 -10.63
C HIS A 153 -2.43 1.68 -12.01
N GLY A 154 -1.37 0.91 -12.27
CA GLY A 154 -1.07 0.27 -13.56
C GLY A 154 -0.26 1.16 -14.50
N SER A 155 0.16 2.35 -14.07
CA SER A 155 1.00 3.27 -14.86
C SER A 155 1.73 4.25 -13.95
N ALA A 156 3.00 4.54 -14.25
CA ALA A 156 3.76 5.61 -13.60
C ALA A 156 3.13 6.99 -13.86
N GLN A 157 2.45 7.14 -15.01
CA GLN A 157 1.75 8.35 -15.39
C GLN A 157 0.34 8.27 -14.79
N ARG A 158 0.05 9.14 -13.81
CA ARG A 158 -1.23 9.17 -13.07
C ARG A 158 -2.38 9.76 -13.92
N HIS A 159 -2.63 9.19 -15.08
CA HIS A 159 -3.76 9.52 -15.95
C HIS A 159 -5.04 8.80 -15.49
N ASP A 160 -6.07 8.72 -16.34
CA ASP A 160 -7.28 7.99 -15.98
C ASP A 160 -6.96 6.50 -15.82
N ILE A 161 -7.32 5.92 -14.67
CA ILE A 161 -7.09 4.50 -14.35
C ILE A 161 -7.83 3.56 -15.31
N PHE A 162 -8.90 4.01 -15.96
CA PHE A 162 -9.58 3.21 -16.98
C PHE A 162 -8.69 2.89 -18.19
N GLU A 163 -7.67 3.69 -18.45
CA GLU A 163 -6.69 3.44 -19.52
C GLU A 163 -5.75 2.27 -19.18
N ASN A 164 -5.59 1.93 -17.89
CA ASN A 164 -4.69 0.88 -17.41
C ASN A 164 -5.37 -0.48 -17.24
N VAL A 165 -6.68 -0.57 -17.47
CA VAL A 165 -7.49 -1.77 -17.17
C VAL A 165 -6.91 -3.05 -17.76
N THR A 166 -6.46 -3.02 -19.02
CA THR A 166 -5.87 -4.20 -19.69
C THR A 166 -4.61 -4.66 -18.97
N HIS A 167 -3.71 -3.73 -18.64
CA HIS A 167 -2.46 -4.03 -17.95
C HIS A 167 -2.69 -4.52 -16.52
N ILE A 168 -3.58 -3.86 -15.77
CA ILE A 168 -3.98 -4.32 -14.43
C ILE A 168 -4.55 -5.73 -14.50
N LYS A 169 -5.40 -6.03 -15.48
CA LYS A 169 -5.95 -7.37 -15.67
C LYS A 169 -4.85 -8.40 -15.92
N GLU A 170 -3.86 -8.08 -16.76
CA GLU A 170 -2.73 -8.98 -17.01
C GLU A 170 -1.93 -9.27 -15.73
N LEU A 171 -1.74 -8.27 -14.86
CA LEU A 171 -1.08 -8.44 -13.57
C LEU A 171 -1.93 -9.25 -12.58
N VAL A 172 -3.25 -9.04 -12.56
CA VAL A 172 -4.18 -9.86 -11.75
C VAL A 172 -4.15 -11.32 -12.19
N ASP A 173 -4.22 -11.56 -13.50
CA ASP A 173 -4.18 -12.91 -14.06
C ASP A 173 -2.81 -13.57 -13.81
N TYR A 174 -1.71 -12.81 -13.88
CA TYR A 174 -0.36 -13.32 -13.56
C TYR A 174 -0.18 -13.62 -12.08
N ALA A 175 -0.74 -12.79 -11.20
CA ALA A 175 -0.67 -13.00 -9.74
C ALA A 175 -1.27 -14.35 -9.35
N ASP A 176 -2.32 -14.81 -10.05
CA ASP A 176 -2.94 -16.12 -9.87
C ASP A 176 -3.19 -16.47 -8.38
N HIS A 177 -3.73 -15.49 -7.65
CA HIS A 177 -4.03 -15.58 -6.21
C HIS A 177 -2.82 -15.79 -5.28
N ARG A 178 -1.58 -15.73 -5.77
CA ARG A 178 -0.35 -15.80 -4.96
C ARG A 178 -0.09 -14.52 -4.18
N ILE A 179 -0.54 -13.39 -4.71
CA ILE A 179 -0.51 -12.06 -4.09
C ILE A 179 -1.76 -11.27 -4.48
N GLU A 180 -2.27 -10.45 -3.56
CA GLU A 180 -3.43 -9.60 -3.82
C GLU A 180 -3.03 -8.38 -4.68
N ILE A 181 -3.79 -8.08 -5.74
CA ILE A 181 -3.65 -6.83 -6.49
C ILE A 181 -4.73 -5.85 -6.04
N MET A 182 -4.34 -4.66 -5.58
CA MET A 182 -5.23 -3.61 -5.13
C MET A 182 -5.10 -2.38 -6.01
N MET A 183 -6.23 -1.93 -6.56
CA MET A 183 -6.25 -0.77 -7.45
C MET A 183 -6.30 0.52 -6.64
N GLY A 184 -5.46 1.49 -6.98
CA GLY A 184 -5.43 2.82 -6.38
C GLY A 184 -5.10 3.92 -7.39
N GLY A 185 -5.16 5.18 -6.95
CA GLY A 185 -4.95 6.34 -7.81
C GLY A 185 -6.12 6.59 -8.77
N GLY A 186 -7.12 7.36 -8.33
CA GLY A 186 -8.31 7.68 -9.13
C GLY A 186 -9.49 6.72 -8.94
N VAL A 187 -9.40 5.76 -8.02
CA VAL A 187 -10.52 4.90 -7.63
C VAL A 187 -11.45 5.64 -6.65
N THR A 188 -12.75 5.58 -6.90
CA THR A 188 -13.81 6.24 -6.13
C THR A 188 -15.01 5.32 -5.94
N ALA A 189 -15.94 5.69 -5.05
CA ALA A 189 -17.21 5.00 -4.87
C ALA A 189 -17.98 4.82 -6.21
N ASP A 190 -17.89 5.78 -7.12
CA ASP A 190 -18.63 5.77 -8.40
C ASP A 190 -18.05 4.78 -9.42
N ASN A 191 -16.73 4.58 -9.42
CA ASN A 191 -16.05 3.79 -10.45
C ASN A 191 -15.55 2.41 -10.00
N CYS A 192 -15.44 2.17 -8.68
CA CYS A 192 -14.80 0.98 -8.12
C CYS A 192 -15.41 -0.35 -8.61
N HIS A 193 -16.74 -0.45 -8.68
CA HIS A 193 -17.43 -1.65 -9.16
C HIS A 193 -17.14 -1.95 -10.63
N LYS A 194 -17.09 -0.92 -11.46
CA LYS A 194 -16.79 -1.08 -12.89
C LYS A 194 -15.33 -1.50 -13.09
N LEU A 195 -14.40 -0.85 -12.38
CA LEU A 195 -12.97 -1.22 -12.42
C LEU A 195 -12.77 -2.68 -11.99
N ALA A 196 -13.33 -3.08 -10.85
CA ALA A 196 -13.24 -4.45 -10.36
C ALA A 196 -13.78 -5.49 -11.36
N SER A 197 -14.91 -5.19 -12.02
CA SER A 197 -15.46 -6.07 -13.04
C SER A 197 -14.56 -6.21 -14.27
N LEU A 198 -13.79 -5.18 -14.62
CA LEU A 198 -12.95 -5.16 -15.81
C LEU A 198 -11.57 -5.76 -15.55
N THR A 199 -11.01 -5.57 -14.35
CA THR A 199 -9.66 -6.01 -14.00
C THR A 199 -9.63 -7.39 -13.33
N GLY A 200 -10.72 -7.79 -12.68
CA GLY A 200 -10.84 -9.07 -11.98
C GLY A 200 -10.42 -9.03 -10.51
N THR A 201 -9.86 -7.92 -10.00
CA THR A 201 -9.63 -7.75 -8.56
C THR A 201 -10.81 -7.07 -7.86
N ASN A 202 -11.09 -7.49 -6.63
CA ASN A 202 -12.13 -6.92 -5.78
C ASN A 202 -11.59 -5.98 -4.70
N ILE A 203 -10.29 -5.66 -4.71
CA ILE A 203 -9.63 -4.87 -3.68
C ILE A 203 -9.34 -3.48 -4.23
N VAL A 204 -9.87 -2.47 -3.55
CA VAL A 204 -9.85 -1.07 -4.02
C VAL A 204 -9.39 -0.14 -2.91
N HIS A 205 -8.57 0.84 -3.29
CA HIS A 205 -7.95 1.80 -2.40
C HIS A 205 -8.26 3.23 -2.87
N GLY A 206 -8.60 4.12 -1.94
CA GLY A 206 -8.68 5.55 -2.26
C GLY A 206 -9.15 6.44 -1.13
N THR A 207 -8.98 7.75 -1.31
CA THR A 207 -9.47 8.80 -0.39
C THR A 207 -10.96 9.11 -0.57
N LYS A 208 -11.62 8.53 -1.57
CA LYS A 208 -13.03 8.76 -1.93
C LYS A 208 -13.81 7.45 -2.14
N ILE A 209 -13.43 6.39 -1.42
CA ILE A 209 -13.95 5.02 -1.58
C ILE A 209 -15.12 4.70 -0.66
#